data_AF-A0A7C0Z2I2-F1
#
_entry.id   AF-A0A7C0Z2I2-F1
#
_cell.length_a   1.000
_cell.length_b   1.000
_cell.length_c   1.000
_cell.angle_alpha   90.00
_cell.angle_beta   90.00
_cell.angle_gamma   90.00
#
_symmetry.space_group_name_H-M   'P 1'
#
loop_
_entity.id
_entity.type
_entity.pdbx_description
1 polymer ?
#
loop_
_entity_poly.entity_id
_entity_poly.type
_entity_poly.pdbx_seq_one_letter_code
_entity_poly.pdbx_strand_id
1 'polypeptide(L)'
;LIPLKTDLDNYNLPEECPCQSEFGCNLCRVTLTLQAEAAEAPRTVYSGDLKSENPEIVPVSPNIPIVKLATGQRVMIEAYAKLGRGEKHAKWQPVSACTYKYMPKIEILENCDACGECVKICPKKVLVKTKGEIEVRDLMACTLCEDCADACPKEPPAIKIGWEEGNFIFQMETNGVLPVERIMLEALKILDSRFAEFLKELKGAKIEEA
;
A
#
# COMPACT_ATOMS: atom_id res chain seq x y z
N LEU A 1 -14.22 -1.99 7.61
CA LEU A 1 -13.00 -2.70 8.06
C LEU A 1 -12.15 -1.69 8.81
N ILE A 2 -11.80 -1.97 10.08
CA ILE A 2 -11.09 -1.02 10.95
C ILE A 2 -9.62 -1.45 11.01
N PRO A 3 -8.65 -0.67 10.52
CA PRO A 3 -7.23 -0.96 10.68
C PRO A 3 -6.82 -0.76 12.15
N LEU A 4 -6.00 -1.67 12.67
CA LEU A 4 -5.44 -1.61 14.01
C LEU A 4 -3.93 -1.35 13.92
N LYS A 5 -3.40 -0.48 14.78
CA LYS A 5 -1.95 -0.39 14.98
C LYS A 5 -1.40 -1.77 15.27
N THR A 6 -0.34 -2.15 14.57
CA THR A 6 0.15 -3.52 14.57
C THR A 6 1.54 -3.58 15.20
N ASP A 7 1.70 -4.49 16.15
CA ASP A 7 2.97 -4.81 16.79
C ASP A 7 3.43 -6.17 16.27
N LEU A 8 4.45 -6.16 15.43
CA LEU A 8 5.04 -7.37 14.85
C LEU A 8 6.13 -7.98 15.73
N ASP A 9 6.54 -7.28 16.81
CA ASP A 9 7.65 -7.69 17.65
C ASP A 9 7.16 -8.53 18.85
N ASN A 10 5.95 -8.22 19.36
CA ASN A 10 5.37 -8.92 20.51
C ASN A 10 4.30 -9.96 20.15
N TYR A 11 3.82 -10.00 18.90
CA TYR A 11 2.82 -10.95 18.45
C TYR A 11 3.37 -11.90 17.38
N ASN A 12 3.00 -13.17 17.50
CA ASN A 12 3.30 -14.21 16.53
C ASN A 12 2.12 -14.38 15.57
N LEU A 13 2.42 -14.79 14.33
CA LEU A 13 1.41 -15.35 13.45
C LEU A 13 0.78 -16.58 14.13
N PRO A 14 -0.55 -16.80 14.00
CA PRO A 14 -1.20 -17.96 14.62
C PRO A 14 -0.55 -19.29 14.25
N GLU A 15 -0.13 -19.47 12.99
CA GLU A 15 0.60 -20.64 12.49
C GLU A 15 2.01 -20.83 13.08
N GLU A 16 2.64 -19.77 13.57
CA GLU A 16 4.00 -19.77 14.13
C GLU A 16 3.98 -19.74 15.68
N CYS A 17 2.78 -19.66 16.28
CA CYS A 17 2.63 -19.53 17.71
C CYS A 17 2.74 -20.90 18.44
N PRO A 18 3.52 -21.01 19.52
CA PRO A 18 3.66 -22.26 20.28
C PRO A 18 2.36 -22.82 20.87
N CYS A 19 1.34 -21.99 21.08
CA CYS A 19 0.09 -22.44 21.69
C CYS A 19 -0.72 -23.38 20.80
N GLN A 20 -0.55 -23.29 19.47
CA GLN A 20 -1.30 -24.05 18.45
C GLN A 20 -2.83 -24.10 18.66
N SER A 21 -3.37 -23.15 19.43
CA SER A 21 -4.78 -23.10 19.81
C SER A 21 -5.57 -22.33 18.76
N GLU A 22 -6.72 -22.86 18.36
CA GLU A 22 -7.65 -22.17 17.46
C GLU A 22 -8.11 -20.82 18.04
N PHE A 23 -8.29 -20.77 19.36
CA PHE A 23 -8.68 -19.56 20.07
C PHE A 23 -7.51 -18.59 20.26
N GLY A 24 -6.26 -19.03 20.12
CA GLY A 24 -5.06 -18.23 20.36
C GLY A 24 -4.80 -17.91 21.83
N CYS A 25 -3.59 -17.45 22.12
CA CYS A 25 -3.18 -16.93 23.42
C CYS A 25 -2.80 -15.45 23.33
N ASN A 26 -2.34 -14.86 24.43
CA ASN A 26 -1.89 -13.47 24.50
C ASN A 26 -0.69 -13.14 23.60
N LEU A 27 0.01 -14.15 23.05
CA LEU A 27 1.12 -13.97 22.12
C LEU A 27 0.71 -13.99 20.64
N CYS A 28 -0.54 -14.33 20.29
CA CYS A 28 -0.99 -14.36 18.89
C CYS A 28 -2.36 -13.72 18.67
N ARG A 29 -2.94 -13.16 19.73
CA ARG A 29 -4.26 -12.54 19.73
C ARG A 29 -4.36 -11.40 20.74
N VAL A 30 -5.13 -10.38 20.39
CA VAL A 30 -5.65 -9.39 21.33
C VAL A 30 -7.17 -9.35 21.30
N THR A 31 -7.78 -9.12 22.46
CA THR A 31 -9.24 -8.98 22.59
C THR A 31 -9.63 -7.50 22.55
N LEU A 32 -10.63 -7.16 21.74
CA LEU A 32 -11.28 -5.85 21.74
C LEU A 32 -12.73 -6.01 22.15
N THR A 33 -13.20 -5.15 23.05
CA THR A 33 -14.60 -5.12 23.50
C THR A 33 -15.24 -3.79 23.15
N LEU A 34 -16.51 -3.81 22.79
CA LEU A 34 -17.28 -2.59 22.59
C LEU A 34 -18.67 -2.78 23.17
N GLN A 35 -19.07 -1.80 23.97
CA GLN A 35 -20.38 -1.73 24.62
C GLN A 35 -20.89 -0.30 24.45
N ALA A 36 -21.97 -0.16 23.69
CA ALA A 36 -22.58 1.14 23.44
C ALA A 36 -24.11 1.03 23.43
N GLU A 37 -24.75 2.07 23.95
CA GLU A 37 -26.20 2.21 24.02
C GLU A 37 -26.60 3.63 23.61
N ALA A 38 -27.73 3.73 22.90
CA ALA A 38 -28.38 4.98 22.54
C ALA A 38 -29.62 5.17 23.42
N ALA A 39 -29.44 5.63 24.66
CA ALA A 39 -30.53 5.69 25.65
C ALA A 39 -31.64 6.68 25.28
N GLU A 40 -31.29 7.96 25.10
CA GLU A 40 -32.27 9.04 24.90
C GLU A 40 -32.32 9.56 23.46
N ALA A 41 -31.21 9.46 22.73
CA ALA A 41 -31.07 9.97 21.37
C ALA A 41 -30.26 9.01 20.49
N PRO A 42 -30.44 9.05 19.15
CA PRO A 42 -29.63 8.26 18.23
C PRO A 42 -28.13 8.57 18.39
N ARG A 43 -27.30 7.53 18.39
CA ARG A 43 -25.85 7.62 18.58
C ARG A 43 -25.12 6.88 17.47
N THR A 44 -24.12 7.52 16.87
CA THR A 44 -23.15 6.80 16.04
C THR A 44 -22.04 6.24 16.93
N VAL A 45 -21.80 4.94 16.81
CA VAL A 45 -20.68 4.24 17.44
C VAL A 45 -19.49 4.29 16.49
N TYR A 46 -18.33 4.66 17.01
CA TYR A 46 -17.10 4.82 16.25
C TYR A 46 -16.03 3.83 16.68
N SER A 47 -14.96 3.70 15.90
CA SER A 47 -13.80 2.88 16.23
C SER A 47 -13.17 3.25 17.57
N GLY A 48 -13.22 4.52 17.99
CA GLY A 48 -12.75 4.95 19.30
C GLY A 48 -13.53 4.36 20.48
N ASP A 49 -14.72 3.79 20.26
CA ASP A 49 -15.49 3.09 21.30
C ASP A 49 -14.98 1.65 21.56
N LEU A 50 -14.05 1.13 20.73
CA LEU A 50 -13.40 -0.16 20.95
C LEU A 50 -12.37 -0.06 22.07
N LYS A 51 -12.56 -0.83 23.13
CA LYS A 51 -11.62 -1.00 24.23
C LYS A 51 -10.74 -2.22 23.96
N SER A 52 -9.46 -1.98 23.72
CA SER A 52 -8.47 -3.04 23.53
C SER A 52 -7.88 -3.49 24.87
N GLU A 53 -7.62 -4.78 25.00
CA GLU A 53 -6.85 -5.36 26.10
C GLU A 53 -5.39 -4.88 26.10
N ASN A 54 -4.83 -4.62 24.91
CA ASN A 54 -3.49 -4.03 24.77
C ASN A 54 -3.62 -2.56 24.29
N PRO A 55 -3.17 -1.57 25.08
CA PRO A 55 -3.31 -0.16 24.75
C PRO A 55 -2.54 0.27 23.49
N GLU A 56 -1.54 -0.50 23.05
CA GLU A 56 -0.80 -0.23 21.81
C GLU A 56 -1.53 -0.73 20.56
N ILE A 57 -2.42 -1.73 20.72
CA ILE A 57 -3.19 -2.33 19.62
C ILE A 57 -4.59 -1.71 19.60
N VAL A 58 -4.66 -0.50 19.05
CA VAL A 58 -5.88 0.29 18.96
C VAL A 58 -6.19 0.66 17.50
N PRO A 59 -7.43 1.05 17.17
CA PRO A 59 -7.75 1.57 15.84
C PRO A 59 -6.81 2.70 15.44
N VAL A 60 -6.33 2.66 14.19
CA VAL A 60 -5.44 3.72 13.64
C VAL A 60 -6.10 5.10 13.71
N SER A 61 -7.42 5.15 13.50
CA SER A 61 -8.23 6.35 13.69
C SER A 61 -9.39 6.05 14.63
N PRO A 62 -9.71 6.95 15.59
CA PRO A 62 -10.87 6.79 16.48
C PRO A 62 -12.21 7.17 15.83
N ASN A 63 -12.18 7.72 14.61
CA ASN A 63 -13.36 8.37 14.00
C ASN A 63 -13.99 7.54 12.87
N ILE A 64 -13.72 6.23 12.79
CA ILE A 64 -14.30 5.36 11.77
C ILE A 64 -15.68 4.92 12.26
N PRO A 65 -16.79 5.29 11.57
CA PRO A 65 -18.13 4.90 11.99
C PRO A 65 -18.31 3.38 11.85
N ILE A 66 -18.84 2.74 12.89
CA ILE A 66 -19.14 1.30 12.94
C ILE A 66 -20.62 1.07 12.67
N VAL A 67 -21.48 1.67 13.50
CA VAL A 67 -22.93 1.48 13.43
C VAL A 67 -23.64 2.71 14.01
N LYS A 68 -24.78 3.08 13.43
CA LYS A 68 -25.67 4.10 13.99
C LYS A 68 -26.80 3.40 14.73
N LEU A 69 -26.90 3.68 16.02
CA LEU A 69 -27.93 3.17 16.92
C LEU A 69 -29.09 4.18 16.98
N ALA A 70 -30.32 3.68 16.82
CA ALA A 70 -31.54 4.42 17.15
C ALA A 70 -31.78 4.39 18.67
N THR A 71 -32.63 5.29 19.17
CA THR A 71 -33.01 5.35 20.59
C THR A 71 -33.52 3.99 21.08
N GLY A 72 -33.01 3.53 22.22
CA GLY A 72 -33.29 2.23 22.82
C GLY A 72 -32.43 1.07 22.28
N GLN A 73 -31.59 1.29 21.26
CA GLN A 73 -30.71 0.24 20.73
C GLN A 73 -29.38 0.16 21.50
N ARG A 74 -28.88 -1.07 21.60
CA ARG A 74 -27.58 -1.39 22.21
C ARG A 74 -26.79 -2.34 21.33
N VAL A 75 -25.46 -2.23 21.40
CA VAL A 75 -24.52 -3.16 20.77
C VAL A 75 -23.46 -3.56 21.79
N MET A 76 -23.21 -4.87 21.85
CA MET A 76 -22.16 -5.47 22.66
C MET A 76 -21.42 -6.47 21.77
N ILE A 77 -20.12 -6.24 21.58
CA ILE A 77 -19.26 -7.13 20.80
C ILE A 77 -17.96 -7.41 21.56
N GLU A 78 -17.50 -8.64 21.40
CA GLU A 78 -16.13 -9.06 21.71
C GLU A 78 -15.50 -9.54 20.40
N ALA A 79 -14.34 -8.99 20.07
CA ALA A 79 -13.63 -9.25 18.82
C ALA A 79 -12.21 -9.70 19.11
N TYR A 80 -11.74 -10.67 18.34
CA TYR A 80 -10.38 -11.18 18.41
C TYR A 80 -9.58 -10.71 17.20
N ALA A 81 -8.56 -9.89 17.45
CA ALA A 81 -7.61 -9.49 16.42
C ALA A 81 -6.39 -10.40 16.48
N LYS A 82 -5.96 -10.88 15.31
CA LYS A 82 -4.78 -11.73 15.11
C LYS A 82 -3.99 -11.26 13.91
N LEU A 83 -2.68 -11.49 13.96
CA LEU A 83 -1.82 -11.29 12.79
C LEU A 83 -2.26 -12.20 11.64
N GLY A 84 -2.02 -11.74 10.42
CA GLY A 84 -2.30 -12.49 9.22
C GLY A 84 -1.65 -11.84 8.01
N ARG A 85 -1.73 -12.52 6.87
CA ARG A 85 -1.08 -12.11 5.62
C ARG A 85 -2.13 -11.63 4.62
N GLY A 86 -1.82 -10.58 3.87
CA GLY A 86 -2.70 -10.04 2.83
C GLY A 86 -3.11 -11.07 1.77
N GLU A 87 -2.24 -12.06 1.51
CA GLU A 87 -2.52 -13.20 0.64
C GLU A 87 -3.72 -14.04 1.12
N LYS A 88 -3.88 -14.21 2.44
CA LYS A 88 -5.01 -14.96 3.02
C LYS A 88 -6.30 -14.14 2.98
N HIS A 89 -6.23 -12.82 3.18
CA HIS A 89 -7.39 -11.94 3.12
C HIS A 89 -6.98 -10.47 2.99
N ALA A 90 -7.68 -9.70 2.15
CA ALA A 90 -7.39 -8.29 1.86
C ALA A 90 -7.33 -7.39 3.12
N LYS A 91 -8.12 -7.68 4.16
CA LYS A 91 -8.09 -6.98 5.46
C LYS A 91 -6.71 -6.95 6.15
N TRP A 92 -5.80 -7.85 5.78
CA TRP A 92 -4.43 -7.91 6.31
C TRP A 92 -3.39 -7.25 5.39
N GLN A 93 -3.82 -6.57 4.33
CA GLN A 93 -2.92 -5.74 3.53
C GLN A 93 -2.51 -4.50 4.34
N PRO A 94 -1.20 -4.23 4.53
CA PRO A 94 -0.72 -3.10 5.34
C PRO A 94 -0.65 -1.79 4.56
N VAL A 95 -0.97 -1.80 3.25
CA VAL A 95 -0.85 -0.67 2.34
C VAL A 95 -2.16 -0.42 1.61
N SER A 96 -2.49 0.84 1.34
CA SER A 96 -3.56 1.25 0.43
C SER A 96 -3.08 1.26 -1.02
N ALA A 97 -1.81 1.60 -1.25
CA ALA A 97 -1.17 1.56 -2.56
C ALA A 97 0.28 1.09 -2.45
N CYS A 98 0.68 0.21 -3.37
CA CYS A 98 2.08 -0.16 -3.57
C CYS A 98 2.27 -0.36 -5.07
N THR A 99 2.93 0.58 -5.70
CA THR A 99 3.12 0.61 -7.15
C THR A 99 4.55 1.02 -7.46
N TYR A 100 5.01 0.66 -8.65
CA TYR A 100 6.25 1.19 -9.19
C TYR A 100 6.04 1.57 -10.65
N LYS A 101 6.90 2.45 -11.14
CA LYS A 101 7.05 2.74 -12.57
C LYS A 101 8.52 2.91 -12.90
N TYR A 102 8.87 2.76 -14.17
CA TYR A 102 10.24 3.07 -14.61
C TYR A 102 10.53 4.56 -14.48
N MET A 103 11.81 4.90 -14.32
CA MET A 103 12.28 6.28 -14.41
C MET A 103 12.06 6.78 -15.85
N PRO A 104 11.20 7.80 -16.06
CA PRO A 104 10.92 8.29 -17.40
C PRO A 104 12.16 8.91 -18.03
N LYS A 105 12.32 8.71 -19.34
CA LYS A 105 13.32 9.38 -20.18
C LYS A 105 12.60 10.14 -21.28
N ILE A 106 12.80 11.45 -21.33
CA ILE A 106 12.18 12.32 -22.34
C ILE A 106 13.29 13.01 -23.12
N GLU A 107 13.30 12.84 -24.43
CA GLU A 107 14.25 13.46 -25.34
C GLU A 107 13.49 14.38 -26.31
N ILE A 108 13.80 15.67 -26.30
CA ILE A 108 13.32 16.64 -27.30
C ILE A 108 14.35 16.69 -28.43
N LEU A 109 13.89 16.46 -29.66
CA LEU A 109 14.76 16.38 -30.84
C LEU A 109 14.97 17.76 -31.47
N GLU A 110 16.02 17.89 -32.27
CA GLU A 110 16.39 19.15 -32.95
C GLU A 110 15.32 19.68 -33.93
N ASN A 111 14.44 18.82 -34.44
CA ASN A 111 13.34 19.21 -35.33
C ASN A 111 12.12 19.81 -34.59
N CYS A 112 12.22 20.03 -33.27
CA CYS A 112 11.18 20.67 -32.47
C CYS A 112 11.09 22.17 -32.79
N ASP A 113 9.89 22.65 -33.12
CA ASP A 113 9.59 24.06 -33.36
C ASP A 113 8.94 24.76 -32.15
N ALA A 114 8.93 24.08 -30.99
CA ALA A 114 8.27 24.51 -29.78
C ALA A 114 6.79 24.93 -29.98
N CYS A 115 6.05 24.27 -30.89
CA CYS A 115 4.61 24.54 -31.09
C CYS A 115 3.81 24.50 -29.77
N GLY A 116 4.14 23.58 -28.86
CA GLY A 116 3.60 23.49 -27.52
C GLY A 116 2.40 22.57 -27.36
N GLU A 117 2.03 21.79 -28.39
CA GLU A 117 0.93 20.81 -28.29
C GLU A 117 1.21 19.73 -27.24
N CYS A 118 2.47 19.25 -27.15
CA CYS A 118 2.93 18.32 -26.12
C CYS A 118 2.73 18.86 -24.69
N VAL A 119 2.84 20.18 -24.48
CA VAL A 119 2.61 20.84 -23.19
C VAL A 119 1.12 20.90 -22.85
N LYS A 120 0.27 21.20 -23.84
CA LYS A 120 -1.18 21.32 -23.65
C LYS A 120 -1.82 19.98 -23.30
N ILE A 121 -1.38 18.89 -23.92
CA ILE A 121 -1.99 17.58 -23.74
C ILE A 121 -1.55 16.89 -22.44
N CYS A 122 -0.36 17.21 -21.93
CA CYS A 122 0.20 16.51 -20.76
C CYS A 122 -0.60 16.81 -19.47
N PRO A 123 -1.37 15.85 -18.92
CA PRO A 123 -2.20 16.10 -17.74
C PRO A 123 -1.38 16.31 -16.47
N LYS A 124 -0.14 15.80 -16.47
CA LYS A 124 0.82 15.89 -15.37
C LYS A 124 1.66 17.16 -15.40
N LYS A 125 1.55 17.98 -16.46
CA LYS A 125 2.30 19.23 -16.64
C LYS A 125 3.82 19.05 -16.51
N VAL A 126 4.32 17.91 -17.02
CA VAL A 126 5.73 17.53 -17.02
C VAL A 126 6.56 18.48 -17.89
N LEU A 127 5.97 18.93 -18.99
CA LEU A 127 6.59 19.79 -19.99
C LEU A 127 6.16 21.24 -19.79
N VAL A 128 7.08 22.16 -20.01
CA VAL A 128 6.81 23.60 -20.03
C VAL A 128 7.38 24.23 -21.29
N LYS A 129 6.71 25.26 -21.82
CA LYS A 129 7.19 26.04 -22.95
C LYS A 129 7.90 27.29 -22.44
N THR A 130 9.18 27.43 -22.76
CA THR A 130 9.96 28.65 -22.54
C THR A 130 10.17 29.37 -23.88
N LYS A 131 11.01 30.42 -23.92
CA LYS A 131 11.14 31.27 -25.12
C LYS A 131 11.76 30.50 -26.29
N GLY A 132 10.92 29.84 -27.08
CA GLY A 132 11.29 29.10 -28.28
C GLY A 132 11.65 27.62 -28.05
N GLU A 133 11.52 27.11 -26.83
CA GLU A 133 11.96 25.74 -26.46
C GLU A 133 10.94 25.04 -25.55
N ILE A 134 11.03 23.71 -25.49
CA ILE A 134 10.25 22.87 -24.58
C ILE A 134 11.22 22.29 -23.54
N GLU A 135 10.93 22.52 -22.26
CA GLU A 135 11.74 22.03 -21.14
C GLU A 135 10.95 21.00 -20.31
N VAL A 136 11.66 20.05 -19.73
CA VAL A 136 11.11 19.09 -18.78
C VAL A 136 11.25 19.64 -17.36
N ARG A 137 10.13 19.90 -16.69
CA ARG A 137 10.12 20.47 -15.33
C ARG A 137 10.06 19.40 -14.24
N ASP A 138 9.16 18.43 -14.38
CA ASP A 138 8.94 17.37 -13.40
C ASP A 138 8.91 16.01 -14.09
N LEU A 139 10.11 15.47 -14.34
CA LEU A 139 10.28 14.19 -15.01
C LEU A 139 9.63 13.04 -14.21
N MET A 140 9.68 13.10 -12.88
CA MET A 140 9.13 12.08 -11.98
C MET A 140 7.60 12.05 -12.01
N ALA A 141 6.93 13.14 -12.39
CA ALA A 141 5.48 13.15 -12.57
C ALA A 141 5.01 12.44 -13.85
N CYS A 142 5.89 12.23 -14.83
CA CYS A 142 5.54 11.56 -16.09
C CYS A 142 5.07 10.12 -15.84
N THR A 143 3.96 9.72 -16.46
CA THR A 143 3.37 8.38 -16.35
C THR A 143 3.59 7.51 -17.59
N LEU A 144 4.45 7.94 -18.51
CA LEU A 144 4.74 7.22 -19.76
C LEU A 144 3.47 6.91 -20.59
N CYS A 145 2.53 7.87 -20.66
CA CYS A 145 1.30 7.70 -21.44
C CYS A 145 1.49 7.95 -22.94
N GLU A 146 2.63 8.52 -23.35
CA GLU A 146 2.99 8.83 -24.73
C GLU A 146 2.12 9.88 -25.47
N ASP A 147 1.03 10.37 -24.87
CA ASP A 147 0.14 11.40 -25.44
C ASP A 147 0.88 12.63 -26.02
N CYS A 148 1.99 13.02 -25.39
CA CYS A 148 2.79 14.17 -25.83
C CYS A 148 3.58 13.92 -27.12
N ALA A 149 3.93 12.67 -27.41
CA ALA A 149 4.52 12.25 -28.68
C ALA A 149 3.45 12.14 -29.77
N ASP A 150 2.30 11.55 -29.44
CA ASP A 150 1.17 11.42 -30.37
C ASP A 150 0.60 12.77 -30.79
N ALA A 151 0.54 13.74 -29.88
CA ALA A 151 0.08 15.09 -30.18
C ALA A 151 1.11 15.95 -30.95
N CYS A 152 2.34 15.46 -31.15
CA CYS A 152 3.36 16.24 -31.85
C CYS A 152 3.03 16.30 -33.36
N PRO A 153 2.88 17.50 -33.95
CA PRO A 153 2.51 17.62 -35.37
C PRO A 153 3.65 17.33 -36.35
N LYS A 154 4.85 17.00 -35.86
CA LYS A 154 6.02 16.67 -36.70
C LYS A 154 5.99 15.20 -37.08
N GLU A 155 6.43 14.90 -38.29
CA GLU A 155 6.65 13.54 -38.76
C GLU A 155 8.14 13.37 -39.16
N PRO A 156 8.94 12.58 -38.41
CA PRO A 156 8.59 11.91 -37.15
C PRO A 156 8.42 12.90 -35.97
N PRO A 157 7.73 12.47 -34.87
CA PRO A 157 7.56 13.30 -33.67
C PRO A 157 8.88 13.86 -33.16
N ALA A 158 8.88 15.13 -32.78
CA ALA A 158 10.05 15.84 -32.25
C ALA A 158 10.28 15.62 -30.74
N ILE A 159 9.59 14.63 -30.15
CA ILE A 159 9.72 14.22 -28.76
C ILE A 159 9.70 12.70 -28.72
N LYS A 160 10.66 12.11 -27.99
CA LYS A 160 10.72 10.67 -27.72
C LYS A 160 10.52 10.42 -26.24
N ILE A 161 9.63 9.49 -25.93
CA ILE A 161 9.35 9.02 -24.59
C ILE A 161 9.89 7.60 -24.47
N GLY A 162 10.60 7.34 -23.38
CA GLY A 162 11.11 6.03 -23.03
C GLY A 162 11.35 5.95 -21.54
N TRP A 163 12.17 4.99 -21.13
CA TRP A 163 12.54 4.80 -19.74
C TRP A 163 14.01 4.44 -19.60
N GLU A 164 14.56 4.71 -18.43
CA GLU A 164 15.90 4.28 -18.08
C GLU A 164 15.88 2.86 -17.50
N GLU A 165 16.62 1.94 -18.13
CA GLU A 165 16.74 0.56 -17.66
C GLU A 165 17.35 0.51 -16.26
N GLY A 166 16.88 -0.43 -15.43
CA GLY A 166 17.36 -0.60 -14.06
C GLY A 166 16.90 0.46 -13.05
N ASN A 167 16.18 1.51 -13.48
CA ASN A 167 15.74 2.60 -12.62
C ASN A 167 14.23 2.57 -12.39
N PHE A 168 13.81 2.54 -11.13
CA PHE A 168 12.42 2.42 -10.73
C PHE A 168 12.04 3.46 -9.68
N ILE A 169 10.84 3.99 -9.81
CA ILE A 169 10.21 4.90 -8.85
C ILE A 169 9.14 4.10 -8.12
N PHE A 170 9.38 3.78 -6.85
CA PHE A 170 8.40 3.14 -5.99
C PHE A 170 7.52 4.21 -5.33
N GLN A 171 6.22 3.93 -5.27
CA GLN A 171 5.25 4.69 -4.51
C GLN A 171 4.50 3.73 -3.60
N MET A 172 4.58 4.00 -2.30
CA MET A 172 3.91 3.21 -1.27
C MET A 172 3.12 4.14 -0.36
N GLU A 173 1.89 3.74 -0.04
CA GLU A 173 1.00 4.42 0.88
C GLU A 173 0.49 3.42 1.90
N THR A 174 0.77 3.66 3.18
CA THR A 174 0.31 2.82 4.29
C THR A 174 -1.13 3.17 4.67
N ASN A 175 -1.89 2.19 5.17
CA ASN A 175 -3.17 2.46 5.84
C ASN A 175 -3.01 2.85 7.33
N GLY A 176 -1.76 3.06 7.77
CA GLY A 176 -1.39 3.51 9.11
C GLY A 176 -1.24 2.39 10.14
N VAL A 177 -1.40 1.12 9.77
CA VAL A 177 -1.18 -0.01 10.68
C VAL A 177 0.29 -0.18 11.06
N LEU A 178 1.19 0.13 10.11
CA LEU A 178 2.64 0.07 10.23
C LEU A 178 3.27 1.25 9.45
N PRO A 179 4.43 1.76 9.87
CA PRO A 179 5.23 2.69 9.07
C PRO A 179 5.70 2.07 7.75
N VAL A 180 5.89 2.89 6.71
CA VAL A 180 6.30 2.45 5.37
C VAL A 180 7.65 1.72 5.42
N GLU A 181 8.59 2.24 6.19
CA GLU A 181 9.93 1.68 6.36
C GLU A 181 9.85 0.26 6.96
N ARG A 182 8.98 0.08 7.96
CA ARG A 182 8.75 -1.24 8.57
C ARG A 182 8.17 -2.22 7.55
N ILE A 183 7.16 -1.80 6.78
CA ILE A 183 6.54 -2.64 5.75
C ILE A 183 7.59 -3.08 4.71
N MET A 184 8.42 -2.16 4.22
CA MET A 184 9.48 -2.44 3.26
C MET A 184 10.52 -3.42 3.82
N LEU A 185 10.97 -3.21 5.05
CA LEU A 185 11.94 -4.10 5.71
C LEU A 185 11.37 -5.51 5.88
N GLU A 186 10.12 -5.65 6.31
CA GLU A 186 9.49 -6.97 6.45
C GLU A 186 9.30 -7.65 5.09
N ALA A 187 8.94 -6.90 4.04
CA ALA A 187 8.85 -7.45 2.69
C ALA A 187 10.19 -8.03 2.20
N LEU A 188 11.29 -7.30 2.42
CA LEU A 188 12.64 -7.76 2.08
C LEU A 188 13.05 -9.01 2.89
N LYS A 189 12.77 -9.04 4.20
CA LYS A 189 13.03 -10.21 5.05
C LYS A 189 12.27 -11.45 4.57
N ILE A 190 10.99 -11.29 4.21
CA ILE A 190 10.17 -12.39 3.70
C ILE A 190 10.70 -12.90 2.36
N LEU A 191 11.18 -12.01 1.50
CA LEU A 191 11.78 -12.39 0.23
C LEU A 191 13.08 -13.18 0.44
N ASP A 192 13.96 -12.70 1.33
CA ASP A 192 15.20 -13.38 1.70
C ASP A 192 14.93 -14.76 2.30
N SER A 193 13.96 -14.87 3.22
CA SER A 193 13.60 -16.16 3.83
C SER A 193 13.08 -17.16 2.81
N ARG A 194 12.29 -16.71 1.83
CA ARG A 194 11.79 -17.56 0.73
C ARG A 194 12.93 -18.06 -0.16
N PHE A 195 13.91 -17.21 -0.48
CA PHE A 195 15.09 -17.66 -1.23
C PHE A 195 15.94 -18.65 -0.44
N ALA A 196 16.13 -18.42 0.86
CA ALA A 196 16.87 -19.35 1.72
C ALA A 196 16.18 -20.72 1.82
N GLU A 197 14.85 -20.74 1.95
CA GLU A 197 14.03 -21.96 1.95
C GLU A 197 14.15 -22.70 0.62
N PHE A 198 13.98 -21.99 -0.50
CA PHE A 198 14.13 -22.55 -1.84
C PHE A 198 15.50 -23.18 -2.07
N LEU A 199 16.59 -22.51 -1.66
CA LEU A 199 17.95 -23.05 -1.75
C LEU A 199 18.15 -24.31 -0.92
N LYS A 200 17.48 -24.40 0.24
CA LYS A 200 17.53 -25.59 1.10
C LYS A 200 16.83 -26.77 0.43
N GLU A 201 15.65 -26.55 -0.15
CA GLU A 201 14.92 -27.57 -0.89
C GLU A 201 15.69 -28.05 -2.12
N LEU A 202 16.30 -27.14 -2.88
CA LEU A 202 17.09 -27.46 -4.06
C LEU A 202 18.30 -28.34 -3.73
N LYS A 203 18.96 -28.12 -2.60
CA LYS A 203 20.06 -28.98 -2.12
C LYS A 203 19.57 -30.35 -1.63
N GLY A 204 18.35 -30.42 -1.11
CA GLY A 204 17.72 -31.66 -0.65
C GLY A 204 17.13 -32.50 -1.79
N ALA A 205 16.80 -31.87 -2.92
CA ALA A 205 16.31 -32.54 -4.11
C ALA A 205 17.43 -33.36 -4.76
N LYS A 206 17.35 -34.69 -4.66
CA LYS A 206 18.13 -35.57 -5.53
C LYS A 206 17.56 -35.40 -6.94
N ILE A 207 18.37 -34.90 -7.86
CA ILE A 207 18.04 -34.90 -9.29
C ILE A 207 18.08 -36.38 -9.71
N GLU A 208 16.91 -37.00 -9.88
CA GLU A 208 16.83 -38.28 -10.59
C GLU A 208 17.16 -37.97 -12.05
N GLU A 209 18.34 -38.39 -12.49
CA GLU A 209 18.70 -38.38 -13.91
C GLU A 209 17.74 -39.31 -14.66
N ALA A 210 17.00 -38.76 -15.62
CA ALA A 210 16.09 -39.47 -16.51
C ALA A 210 16.85 -40.19 -17.64
#